data_AF-A0A1M6WXC8-F1
#
_entry.id   AF-A0A1M6WXC8-F1
#
_cell.length_a   1.000
_cell.length_b   1.000
_cell.length_c   1.000
_cell.angle_alpha   90.00
_cell.angle_beta   90.00
_cell.angle_gamma   90.00
#
_symmetry.space_group_name_H-M   'P 1'
#
loop_
_entity.id
_entity.type
_entity.pdbx_description
1 polymer ?
#
loop_
_entity_poly.entity_id
_entity_poly.type
_entity_poly.pdbx_seq_one_letter_code
_entity_poly.pdbx_strand_id
1 'polypeptide(L)'
;MKNPYKTHWYHRQMAYWLDKDPGRDSGDMQEMEVIRLDPQPGTKASSKPPVRIFLGTEPGQYRATRIFVWSVMQVRDPARAYEIHLMSNVAGIPRVGWKTGFTNYRYAIPHWAGNAGRAIYNDVDQIYLQDPAGLFDMDMKGKGVLAISVKENSVMLIDCEKMGKLWTLADVAAGKKHDHFKGAMADADLFGEMPGTWNSRDGEHPVEQTNCLHYTTLHSQPWKPFPGYLRYREGPLYSLWHDLEKSADEAGYLMFTKEQPSAEFGRLIAQYQQMHDTPETFAGYQIKKHFTTVANLVRATGATEILDYGSGKAINYDTIPGEPEDSPYRQSDALPGLRIRCYDPGHAPFSDIGEGRYGGVISTDVVEHLSSADVPWVIDEMFSRASGFVMIVAACYPAVKTLPDGRNAHTTQQPPYWWHVQMALASRRYPGVRWTMIAEEKGKLGRKQNVFTEASPSPLT
;
A
#
# COMPACT_ATOMS: atom_id res chain seq x y z
N MET A 1 -6.06 28.05 25.17
CA MET A 1 -6.32 28.05 23.71
C MET A 1 -6.71 26.63 23.28
N LYS A 2 -7.63 26.47 22.32
CA LYS A 2 -7.93 25.14 21.74
C LYS A 2 -6.66 24.64 21.05
N ASN A 3 -6.26 23.38 21.28
CA ASN A 3 -5.13 22.76 20.59
C ASN A 3 -5.37 22.84 19.06
N PRO A 4 -4.57 23.60 18.29
CA PRO A 4 -4.83 23.83 16.86
C PRO A 4 -4.67 22.54 16.03
N TYR A 5 -3.95 21.54 16.56
CA TYR A 5 -3.65 20.28 15.89
C TYR A 5 -4.74 19.21 16.09
N LYS A 6 -5.92 19.57 16.59
CA LYS A 6 -6.99 18.62 16.93
C LYS A 6 -8.09 18.57 15.88
N THR A 7 -8.42 17.37 15.40
CA THR A 7 -9.62 17.15 14.58
C THR A 7 -10.89 17.29 15.43
N HIS A 8 -11.75 18.24 15.08
CA HIS A 8 -13.00 18.54 15.76
C HIS A 8 -14.22 17.85 15.12
N TRP A 9 -15.37 17.90 15.80
CA TRP A 9 -16.60 17.24 15.36
C TRP A 9 -17.09 17.74 13.98
N TYR A 10 -16.91 19.03 13.68
CA TYR A 10 -17.33 19.64 12.43
C TYR A 10 -16.42 19.30 11.24
N HIS A 11 -15.27 18.67 11.48
CA HIS A 11 -14.40 18.09 10.45
C HIS A 11 -14.84 16.67 10.05
N ARG A 12 -15.82 16.08 10.74
CA ARG A 12 -16.24 14.69 10.53
C ARG A 12 -17.51 14.63 9.68
N GLN A 13 -17.54 13.69 8.74
CA GLN A 13 -18.72 13.38 7.95
C GLN A 13 -19.68 12.45 8.70
N MET A 14 -20.91 12.30 8.20
CA MET A 14 -21.93 11.45 8.85
C MET A 14 -21.47 9.99 8.97
N ALA A 15 -20.76 9.47 7.97
CA ALA A 15 -20.22 8.10 7.98
C ALA A 15 -19.30 7.82 9.17
N TYR A 16 -18.54 8.81 9.66
CA TYR A 16 -17.67 8.64 10.83
C TYR A 16 -18.45 8.27 12.09
N TRP A 17 -19.69 8.73 12.19
CA TRP A 17 -20.54 8.50 13.35
C TRP A 17 -21.31 7.18 13.25
N LEU A 18 -21.42 6.61 12.05
CA LEU A 18 -22.10 5.35 11.77
C LEU A 18 -21.19 4.14 11.98
N ASP A 19 -19.89 4.29 11.70
CA ASP A 19 -18.88 3.25 11.92
C ASP A 19 -17.59 3.89 12.44
N LYS A 20 -17.36 3.76 13.75
CA LYS A 20 -16.21 4.37 14.46
C LYS A 20 -15.01 3.43 14.54
N ASP A 21 -15.20 2.15 14.28
CA ASP A 21 -14.18 1.10 14.43
C ASP A 21 -14.38 0.09 13.29
N PRO A 22 -13.85 0.37 12.08
CA PRO A 22 -13.95 -0.56 10.97
C PRO A 22 -13.21 -1.83 11.39
N GLY A 23 -13.93 -2.92 11.65
CA GLY A 23 -13.42 -4.14 12.30
C GLY A 23 -11.94 -4.44 12.03
N ARG A 24 -11.08 -4.03 12.97
CA ARG A 24 -9.63 -4.22 12.88
C ARG A 24 -9.25 -5.51 13.60
N ASP A 25 -9.59 -6.63 12.97
CA ASP A 25 -9.22 -7.96 13.45
C ASP A 25 -7.69 -8.17 13.34
N SER A 26 -7.24 -9.41 13.53
CA SER A 26 -5.86 -9.81 13.26
C SER A 26 -5.52 -9.57 11.79
N GLY A 27 -4.36 -8.98 11.53
CA GLY A 27 -3.82 -8.94 10.18
C GLY A 27 -3.38 -10.32 9.69
N ASP A 28 -2.94 -10.39 8.45
CA ASP A 28 -2.58 -11.62 7.74
C ASP A 28 -1.14 -11.58 7.17
N MET A 29 -0.42 -10.47 7.36
CA MET A 29 0.98 -10.35 6.96
C MET A 29 1.85 -11.24 7.85
N GLN A 30 2.30 -12.36 7.29
CA GLN A 30 3.13 -13.34 7.98
C GLN A 30 4.59 -12.87 8.14
N GLU A 31 5.08 -12.12 7.16
CA GLU A 31 6.43 -11.56 7.16
C GLU A 31 6.35 -10.09 6.79
N MET A 32 7.13 -9.27 7.50
CA MET A 32 7.12 -7.83 7.29
C MET A 32 7.84 -7.48 6.00
N GLU A 33 7.18 -6.70 5.14
CA GLU A 33 7.81 -6.19 3.94
C GLU A 33 8.92 -5.19 4.30
N VAL A 34 10.08 -5.33 3.67
CA VAL A 34 11.24 -4.46 3.89
C VAL A 34 11.65 -3.82 2.58
N ILE A 35 11.48 -2.50 2.48
CA ILE A 35 12.07 -1.74 1.36
C ILE A 35 13.53 -1.47 1.70
N ARG A 36 14.42 -2.12 0.95
CA ARG A 36 15.86 -1.95 1.07
C ARG A 36 16.33 -0.89 0.08
N LEU A 37 16.99 0.14 0.60
CA LEU A 37 17.65 1.16 -0.18
C LEU A 37 19.16 0.95 -0.04
N ASP A 38 19.77 0.22 -0.97
CA ASP A 38 21.21 -0.03 -0.97
C ASP A 38 22.03 1.25 -1.25
N PRO A 39 23.33 1.26 -0.92
CA PRO A 39 24.24 2.32 -1.33
C PRO A 39 24.18 2.53 -2.85
N GLN A 40 24.18 3.79 -3.27
CA GLN A 40 24.06 4.15 -4.68
C GLN A 40 25.25 3.57 -5.47
N PRO A 41 25.01 2.94 -6.64
CA PRO A 41 26.07 2.45 -7.50
C PRO A 41 27.11 3.54 -7.80
N GLY A 42 28.39 3.20 -7.71
CA GLY A 42 29.50 4.14 -7.94
C GLY A 42 29.96 4.92 -6.70
N THR A 43 29.30 4.77 -5.55
CA THR A 43 29.76 5.33 -4.27
C THR A 43 30.53 4.30 -3.45
N LYS A 44 31.52 4.75 -2.65
CA LYS A 44 32.19 3.86 -1.69
C LYS A 44 31.23 3.62 -0.52
N ALA A 45 30.73 2.38 -0.40
CA ALA A 45 29.79 2.01 0.65
C ALA A 45 30.33 2.32 2.06
N SER A 46 29.47 2.90 2.88
CA SER A 46 29.71 3.18 4.29
C SER A 46 29.87 1.88 5.07
N SER A 47 30.79 1.84 6.02
CA SER A 47 30.95 0.71 6.94
C SER A 47 29.97 0.77 8.13
N LYS A 48 29.16 1.82 8.24
CA LYS A 48 28.14 1.95 9.28
C LYS A 48 27.01 0.94 9.05
N PRO A 49 26.35 0.46 10.12
CA PRO A 49 25.18 -0.41 9.96
C PRO A 49 24.06 0.31 9.20
N PRO A 50 23.17 -0.43 8.52
CA PRO A 50 22.00 0.15 7.86
C PRO A 50 21.15 0.96 8.84
N VAL A 51 20.60 2.09 8.38
CA VAL A 51 19.57 2.81 9.15
C VAL A 51 18.28 2.02 9.04
N ARG A 52 17.78 1.51 10.17
CA ARG A 52 16.55 0.72 10.24
C ARG A 52 15.39 1.60 10.68
N ILE A 53 14.40 1.78 9.81
CA ILE A 53 13.18 2.53 10.05
C ILE A 53 12.02 1.55 10.07
N PHE A 54 11.25 1.53 11.16
CA PHE A 54 10.02 0.77 11.31
C PHE A 54 8.85 1.73 11.14
N LEU A 55 8.18 1.63 9.99
CA LEU A 55 7.15 2.54 9.54
C LEU A 55 5.76 1.98 9.88
N GLY A 56 5.03 2.65 10.77
CA GLY A 56 3.64 2.32 11.07
C GLY A 56 2.73 2.80 9.95
N THR A 57 2.14 1.88 9.19
CA THR A 57 1.28 2.19 8.04
C THR A 57 0.13 1.17 7.88
N GLU A 58 -0.73 1.39 6.90
CA GLU A 58 -1.81 0.50 6.52
C GLU A 58 -2.11 0.63 5.01
N PRO A 59 -2.78 -0.34 4.36
CA PRO A 59 -3.00 -0.29 2.91
C PRO A 59 -3.72 0.98 2.44
N GLY A 60 -4.66 1.48 3.25
CA GLY A 60 -5.38 2.74 3.02
C GLY A 60 -4.49 3.99 2.95
N GLN A 61 -3.24 3.90 3.42
CA GLN A 61 -2.27 4.99 3.47
C GLN A 61 -1.15 4.83 2.44
N TYR A 62 -1.35 4.03 1.38
CA TYR A 62 -0.37 3.81 0.30
C TYR A 62 0.32 5.09 -0.19
N ARG A 63 -0.44 6.16 -0.47
CA ARG A 63 0.11 7.46 -0.91
C ARG A 63 1.12 8.01 0.11
N ALA A 64 0.76 8.02 1.38
CA ALA A 64 1.65 8.48 2.44
C ALA A 64 2.89 7.58 2.57
N THR A 65 2.73 6.26 2.54
CA THR A 65 3.85 5.31 2.61
C THR A 65 4.84 5.54 1.48
N ARG A 66 4.34 5.67 0.24
CA ARG A 66 5.17 5.93 -0.93
C ARG A 66 5.98 7.21 -0.78
N ILE A 67 5.34 8.30 -0.32
CA ILE A 67 6.00 9.60 -0.17
C ILE A 67 6.94 9.64 1.03
N PHE A 68 6.65 8.93 2.10
CA PHE A 68 7.60 8.72 3.20
C PHE A 68 8.89 8.09 2.66
N VAL A 69 8.79 6.97 1.95
CA VAL A 69 9.96 6.27 1.40
C VAL A 69 10.69 7.15 0.40
N TRP A 70 9.97 7.82 -0.49
CA TRP A 70 10.55 8.75 -1.45
C TRP A 70 11.32 9.88 -0.76
N SER A 71 10.77 10.46 0.32
CA SER A 71 11.46 11.51 1.09
C SER A 71 12.78 11.03 1.66
N VAL A 72 12.84 9.80 2.21
CA VAL A 72 14.10 9.18 2.67
C VAL A 72 15.08 9.03 1.51
N MET A 73 14.63 8.56 0.35
CA MET A 73 15.48 8.42 -0.84
C MET A 73 16.10 9.74 -1.30
N GLN A 74 15.39 10.87 -1.14
CA GLN A 74 15.88 12.18 -1.56
C GLN A 74 16.98 12.74 -0.65
N VAL A 75 16.95 12.42 0.65
CA VAL A 75 17.79 13.11 1.65
C VAL A 75 18.83 12.21 2.32
N ARG A 76 18.78 10.90 2.09
CA ARG A 76 19.72 9.93 2.67
C ARG A 76 21.16 10.14 2.20
N ASP A 77 22.13 9.75 3.03
CA ASP A 77 23.51 9.52 2.60
C ASP A 77 23.54 8.44 1.50
N PRO A 78 23.96 8.78 0.27
CA PRO A 78 23.96 7.82 -0.84
C PRO A 78 24.94 6.66 -0.62
N ALA A 79 25.91 6.80 0.29
CA ALA A 79 26.87 5.73 0.59
C ALA A 79 26.35 4.72 1.63
N ARG A 80 25.24 4.99 2.32
CA ARG A 80 24.73 4.15 3.42
C ARG A 80 23.46 3.38 2.99
N ALA A 81 23.32 2.17 3.51
CA ALA A 81 22.12 1.37 3.33
C ALA A 81 21.01 1.82 4.30
N TYR A 82 19.76 1.77 3.84
CA TYR A 82 18.56 2.03 4.65
C TYR A 82 17.58 0.89 4.48
N GLU A 83 16.90 0.52 5.55
CA GLU A 83 15.88 -0.53 5.57
C GLU A 83 14.61 0.06 6.17
N ILE A 84 13.54 0.09 5.38
CA ILE A 84 12.23 0.59 5.80
C ILE A 84 11.29 -0.61 5.94
N HIS A 85 11.04 -1.00 7.19
CA HIS A 85 10.21 -2.12 7.61
C HIS A 85 8.74 -1.68 7.71
N LEU A 86 7.89 -2.18 6.83
CA LEU A 86 6.49 -1.76 6.72
C LEU A 86 5.60 -2.52 7.71
N MET A 87 5.29 -1.90 8.85
CA MET A 87 4.42 -2.48 9.86
C MET A 87 2.95 -2.26 9.51
N SER A 88 2.38 -3.18 8.72
CA SER A 88 1.01 -3.11 8.22
C SER A 88 0.33 -4.48 8.32
N ASN A 89 -0.83 -4.57 8.98
CA ASN A 89 -1.60 -5.82 9.09
C ASN A 89 -0.77 -7.06 9.50
N VAL A 90 0.18 -6.91 10.43
CA VAL A 90 0.98 -8.02 10.95
C VAL A 90 0.09 -9.08 11.61
N ALA A 91 0.32 -10.33 11.24
CA ALA A 91 -0.39 -11.50 11.76
C ALA A 91 -0.16 -11.73 13.26
N GLY A 92 -1.16 -12.30 13.93
CA GLY A 92 -1.07 -12.67 15.34
C GLY A 92 -1.13 -11.52 16.36
N ILE A 93 -1.29 -10.27 15.90
CA ILE A 93 -1.43 -9.11 16.80
C ILE A 93 -2.87 -8.56 16.72
N PRO A 94 -3.65 -8.61 17.82
CA PRO A 94 -4.98 -8.01 17.87
C PRO A 94 -4.90 -6.48 17.82
N ARG A 95 -5.71 -5.87 16.97
CA ARG A 95 -5.73 -4.40 16.76
C ARG A 95 -7.06 -3.74 17.12
N VAL A 96 -7.95 -4.51 17.74
CA VAL A 96 -9.25 -4.03 18.20
C VAL A 96 -9.07 -2.82 19.11
N GLY A 97 -9.82 -1.75 18.84
CA GLY A 97 -9.76 -0.50 19.60
C GLY A 97 -8.51 0.35 19.38
N TRP A 98 -7.61 0.00 18.45
CA TRP A 98 -6.51 0.89 18.05
C TRP A 98 -7.05 2.07 17.26
N LYS A 99 -6.38 3.22 17.35
CA LYS A 99 -6.80 4.43 16.62
C LYS A 99 -6.43 4.34 15.13
N THR A 100 -5.25 3.80 14.85
CA THR A 100 -4.72 3.48 13.50
C THR A 100 -4.39 2.00 13.43
N GLY A 101 -4.28 1.42 12.22
CA GLY A 101 -3.94 0.01 12.02
C GLY A 101 -2.57 -0.42 12.56
N PHE A 102 -1.77 0.50 13.09
CA PHE A 102 -0.39 0.30 13.54
C PHE A 102 -0.08 0.85 14.95
N THR A 103 -1.09 1.33 15.70
CA THR A 103 -0.92 2.07 16.96
C THR A 103 0.07 1.42 17.95
N ASN A 104 -0.05 0.13 18.29
CA ASN A 104 0.86 -0.51 19.27
C ASN A 104 2.02 -1.29 18.64
N TYR A 105 2.14 -1.34 17.30
CA TYR A 105 3.28 -2.02 16.66
C TYR A 105 4.63 -1.45 17.09
N ARG A 106 4.68 -0.17 17.45
CA ARG A 106 5.89 0.48 17.98
C ARG A 106 6.53 -0.23 19.18
N TYR A 107 5.74 -0.98 19.96
CA TYR A 107 6.24 -1.72 21.12
C TYR A 107 6.72 -3.14 20.77
N ALA A 108 6.45 -3.63 19.56
CA ALA A 108 7.00 -4.89 19.07
C ALA A 108 8.32 -4.70 18.29
N ILE A 109 8.72 -3.45 18.00
CA ILE A 109 9.94 -3.14 17.24
C ILE A 109 11.20 -3.80 17.81
N PRO A 110 11.46 -3.80 19.14
CA PRO A 110 12.63 -4.49 19.67
C PRO A 110 12.69 -5.97 19.25
N HIS A 111 11.55 -6.68 19.31
CA HIS A 111 11.46 -8.07 18.88
C HIS A 111 11.75 -8.23 17.38
N TRP A 112 11.12 -7.42 16.51
CA TRP A 112 11.36 -7.49 15.06
C TRP A 112 12.77 -7.06 14.65
N ALA A 113 13.42 -6.23 15.45
CA ALA A 113 14.83 -5.88 15.29
C ALA A 113 15.80 -6.94 15.86
N GLY A 114 15.30 -8.10 16.32
CA GLY A 114 16.09 -9.19 16.89
C GLY A 114 16.58 -8.92 18.32
N ASN A 115 15.94 -8.00 19.04
CA ASN A 115 16.38 -7.46 20.34
C ASN A 115 17.83 -6.96 20.35
N ALA A 116 18.28 -6.41 19.22
CA ALA A 116 19.66 -5.97 19.04
C ALA A 116 19.75 -4.68 18.22
N GLY A 117 20.78 -3.88 18.49
CA GLY A 117 21.07 -2.64 17.75
C GLY A 117 20.01 -1.56 17.96
N ARG A 118 19.90 -0.64 16.99
CA ARG A 118 19.00 0.51 17.03
C ARG A 118 17.93 0.46 15.96
N ALA A 119 16.79 1.10 16.23
CA ALA A 119 15.69 1.26 15.28
C ALA A 119 15.08 2.65 15.41
N ILE A 120 14.67 3.24 14.30
CA ILE A 120 13.77 4.39 14.30
C ILE A 120 12.35 3.86 14.15
N TYR A 121 11.42 4.38 14.94
CA TYR A 121 9.99 4.29 14.67
C TYR A 121 9.51 5.56 13.98
N ASN A 122 8.63 5.45 12.98
CA ASN A 122 7.85 6.57 12.44
C ASN A 122 6.38 6.16 12.24
N ASP A 123 5.44 7.05 12.58
CA ASP A 123 4.11 7.06 11.98
C ASP A 123 4.25 7.51 10.50
N VAL A 124 3.43 6.98 9.58
CA VAL A 124 3.54 7.28 8.14
C VAL A 124 3.12 8.70 7.75
N ASP A 125 2.55 9.46 8.67
CA ASP A 125 2.16 10.86 8.44
C ASP A 125 3.31 11.86 8.56
N GLN A 126 4.53 11.40 8.25
CA GLN A 126 5.77 12.15 8.37
C GLN A 126 6.57 12.11 7.06
N ILE A 127 7.46 13.08 6.88
CA ILE A 127 8.46 13.07 5.79
C ILE A 127 9.81 13.57 6.33
N TYR A 128 10.89 13.05 5.77
CA TYR A 128 12.24 13.51 6.08
C TYR A 128 12.67 14.65 5.15
N LEU A 129 13.18 15.72 5.74
CA LEU A 129 13.83 16.85 5.03
C LEU A 129 15.35 16.86 5.25
N GLN A 130 15.85 16.00 6.15
CA GLN A 130 17.25 15.73 6.41
C GLN A 130 17.46 14.22 6.58
N ASP A 131 18.69 13.77 6.37
CA ASP A 131 19.05 12.35 6.45
C ASP A 131 18.64 11.71 7.80
N PRO A 132 17.77 10.67 7.82
CA PRO A 132 17.41 9.96 9.05
C PRO A 132 18.60 9.33 9.79
N ALA A 133 19.76 9.15 9.15
CA ALA A 133 20.99 8.75 9.83
C ALA A 133 21.37 9.70 10.98
N GLY A 134 21.06 10.99 10.87
CA GLY A 134 21.32 11.97 11.93
C GLY A 134 20.55 11.65 13.23
N LEU A 135 19.32 11.13 13.11
CA LEU A 135 18.57 10.61 14.25
C LEU A 135 19.13 9.25 14.70
N PHE A 136 19.35 8.33 13.75
CA PHE A 136 19.78 6.96 14.05
C PHE A 136 21.11 6.88 14.83
N ASP A 137 22.05 7.76 14.46
CA ASP A 137 23.41 7.79 15.03
C ASP A 137 23.48 8.63 16.33
N MET A 138 22.38 9.24 16.78
CA MET A 138 22.36 10.10 17.96
C MET A 138 22.85 9.35 19.21
N ASP A 139 23.62 10.05 20.06
CA ASP A 139 23.99 9.52 21.37
C ASP A 139 22.77 9.49 22.30
N MET A 140 22.37 8.29 22.71
CA MET A 140 21.23 8.07 23.58
C MET A 140 21.56 8.29 25.06
N LYS A 141 22.82 8.57 25.43
CA LYS A 141 23.25 8.87 26.81
C LYS A 141 22.74 7.85 27.83
N GLY A 142 22.80 6.57 27.47
CA GLY A 142 22.32 5.47 28.31
C GLY A 142 20.81 5.22 28.27
N LYS A 143 20.00 6.09 27.66
CA LYS A 143 18.55 5.90 27.50
C LYS A 143 18.22 4.77 26.52
N GLY A 144 17.03 4.20 26.66
CA GLY A 144 16.49 3.15 25.80
C GLY A 144 15.63 3.69 24.66
N VAL A 145 15.04 4.88 24.84
CA VAL A 145 14.23 5.57 23.83
C VAL A 145 14.57 7.06 23.84
N LEU A 146 14.73 7.65 22.65
CA LEU A 146 14.67 9.11 22.47
C LEU A 146 13.39 9.49 21.71
N ALA A 147 12.65 10.48 22.21
CA ALA A 147 11.53 11.11 21.53
C ALA A 147 11.38 12.56 21.99
N ILE A 148 10.52 13.37 21.37
CA ILE A 148 10.38 14.79 21.78
C ILE A 148 9.71 14.95 23.16
N SER A 149 8.92 13.97 23.59
CA SER A 149 8.41 13.85 24.96
C SER A 149 7.86 12.44 25.20
N VAL A 150 7.69 12.04 26.46
CA VAL A 150 7.07 10.74 26.80
C VAL A 150 5.63 10.60 26.26
N LYS A 151 4.96 11.74 25.99
CA LYS A 151 3.60 11.76 25.44
C LYS A 151 3.57 11.57 23.93
N GLU A 152 4.60 12.03 23.24
CA GLU A 152 4.70 12.10 21.78
C GLU A 152 5.63 11.00 21.24
N ASN A 153 5.01 9.90 20.79
CA ASN A 153 5.71 8.70 20.36
C ASN A 153 5.54 8.43 18.85
N SER A 154 5.13 9.41 18.05
CA SER A 154 4.97 9.31 16.60
C SER A 154 6.30 9.14 15.85
N VAL A 155 7.42 9.48 16.49
CA VAL A 155 8.76 9.14 16.03
C VAL A 155 9.68 8.96 17.22
N MET A 156 10.49 7.90 17.19
CA MET A 156 11.37 7.52 18.29
C MET A 156 12.66 6.90 17.77
N LEU A 157 13.79 7.16 18.44
CA LEU A 157 14.97 6.30 18.35
C LEU A 157 14.92 5.28 19.48
N ILE A 158 15.10 4.01 19.17
CA ILE A 158 14.94 2.88 20.10
C ILE A 158 16.26 2.09 20.15
N ASP A 159 16.75 1.86 21.36
CA ASP A 159 17.76 0.86 21.67
C ASP A 159 17.05 -0.49 21.86
N CYS A 160 17.11 -1.35 20.85
CA CYS A 160 16.33 -2.58 20.81
C CYS A 160 16.81 -3.62 21.84
N GLU A 161 18.07 -3.53 22.28
CA GLU A 161 18.61 -4.44 23.30
C GLU A 161 18.09 -4.08 24.70
N LYS A 162 18.08 -2.79 25.04
CA LYS A 162 17.50 -2.34 26.32
C LYS A 162 15.99 -2.51 26.34
N MET A 163 15.32 -2.06 25.29
CA MET A 163 13.86 -2.03 25.26
C MET A 163 13.25 -3.41 25.05
N GLY A 164 13.95 -4.37 24.43
CA GLY A 164 13.46 -5.75 24.27
C GLY A 164 13.17 -6.46 25.60
N LYS A 165 13.76 -5.98 26.72
CA LYS A 165 13.49 -6.51 28.07
C LYS A 165 12.16 -6.01 28.66
N LEU A 166 11.64 -4.89 28.17
CA LEU A 166 10.45 -4.21 28.71
C LEU A 166 9.28 -4.19 27.73
N TRP A 167 9.57 -4.18 26.44
CA TRP A 167 8.60 -4.09 25.35
C TRP A 167 8.62 -5.41 24.59
N THR A 168 7.81 -6.36 25.04
CA THR A 168 7.79 -7.73 24.51
C THR A 168 6.67 -7.92 23.48
N LEU A 169 6.91 -8.76 22.47
CA LEU A 169 5.86 -9.17 21.53
C LEU A 169 4.69 -9.85 22.26
N ALA A 170 4.98 -10.61 23.32
CA ALA A 170 3.95 -11.27 24.13
C ALA A 170 2.98 -10.26 24.77
N ASP A 171 3.48 -9.16 25.33
CA ASP A 171 2.64 -8.10 25.88
C ASP A 171 1.81 -7.39 24.80
N VAL A 172 2.40 -7.17 23.62
CA VAL A 172 1.69 -6.58 22.47
C VAL A 172 0.56 -7.50 22.02
N ALA A 173 0.84 -8.80 21.86
CA ALA A 173 -0.15 -9.81 21.49
C ALA A 173 -1.24 -9.99 22.56
N ALA A 174 -0.89 -9.81 23.84
CA ALA A 174 -1.83 -9.80 24.95
C ALA A 174 -2.68 -8.51 25.04
N GLY A 175 -2.50 -7.55 24.13
CA GLY A 175 -3.29 -6.33 24.05
C GLY A 175 -2.95 -5.29 25.11
N LYS A 176 -1.73 -5.33 25.69
CA LYS A 176 -1.26 -4.26 26.59
C LYS A 176 -1.25 -2.91 25.85
N LYS A 177 -1.51 -1.84 26.59
CA LYS A 177 -1.71 -0.48 26.04
C LYS A 177 -0.51 0.43 26.31
N HIS A 178 -0.53 1.63 25.74
CA HIS A 178 0.51 2.64 25.91
C HIS A 178 0.99 2.83 27.36
N ASP A 179 0.06 2.89 28.33
CA ASP A 179 0.41 3.13 29.74
C ASP A 179 1.29 2.03 30.33
N HIS A 180 1.08 0.77 29.93
CA HIS A 180 1.93 -0.36 30.35
C HIS A 180 3.38 -0.16 29.87
N PHE A 181 3.54 0.04 28.56
CA PHE A 181 4.87 0.15 27.95
C PHE A 181 5.60 1.44 28.34
N LYS A 182 4.87 2.55 28.44
CA LYS A 182 5.42 3.85 28.88
C LYS A 182 5.76 3.83 30.36
N GLY A 183 4.95 3.19 31.19
CA GLY A 183 5.22 2.97 32.62
C GLY A 183 6.51 2.19 32.83
N ALA A 184 6.63 1.01 32.20
CA ALA A 184 7.84 0.19 32.30
C ALA A 184 9.12 0.93 31.86
N MET A 185 9.04 1.72 30.78
CA MET A 185 10.16 2.55 30.33
C MET A 185 10.52 3.67 31.33
N ALA A 186 9.50 4.32 31.91
CA ALA A 186 9.69 5.40 32.86
C ALA A 186 10.27 4.89 34.19
N ASP A 187 9.75 3.77 34.70
CA ASP A 187 10.23 3.11 35.93
C ASP A 187 11.68 2.68 35.82
N ALA A 188 12.14 2.32 34.61
CA ALA A 188 13.52 1.96 34.32
C ALA A 188 14.44 3.16 34.00
N ASP A 189 13.92 4.39 34.04
CA ASP A 189 14.63 5.62 33.63
C ASP A 189 15.26 5.55 32.21
N LEU A 190 14.53 4.93 31.27
CA LEU A 190 15.02 4.70 29.91
C LEU A 190 14.52 5.71 28.87
N PHE A 191 13.81 6.75 29.29
CA PHE A 191 13.37 7.82 28.39
C PHE A 191 14.41 8.95 28.31
N GLY A 192 14.68 9.44 27.10
CA GLY A 192 15.43 10.67 26.84
C GLY A 192 14.71 11.57 25.84
N GLU A 193 14.99 12.87 25.92
CA GLU A 193 14.46 13.84 24.97
C GLU A 193 15.39 14.01 23.76
N MET A 194 14.81 14.10 22.56
CA MET A 194 15.51 14.51 21.33
C MET A 194 15.05 15.90 20.86
N PRO A 195 15.83 16.61 20.02
CA PRO A 195 15.43 17.89 19.48
C PRO A 195 14.07 17.84 18.75
N GLY A 196 13.23 18.86 18.97
CA GLY A 196 11.90 18.99 18.36
C GLY A 196 11.91 18.95 16.83
N THR A 197 13.03 19.32 16.20
CA THR A 197 13.21 19.32 14.74
C THR A 197 13.10 17.91 14.12
N TRP A 198 13.26 16.84 14.90
CA TRP A 198 13.05 15.46 14.48
C TRP A 198 11.60 14.97 14.63
N ASN A 199 10.68 15.82 15.08
CA ASN A 199 9.22 15.60 15.08
C ASN A 199 8.51 16.97 15.02
N SER A 200 8.83 17.75 13.98
CA SER A 200 8.29 19.09 13.84
C SER A 200 6.84 19.01 13.37
N ARG A 201 5.91 19.50 14.18
CA ARG A 201 4.50 19.56 13.76
C ARG A 201 4.31 20.62 12.67
N ASP A 202 3.13 20.58 12.06
CA ASP A 202 2.68 21.52 11.03
C ASP A 202 2.97 22.99 11.42
N GLY A 203 4.03 23.57 10.86
CA GLY A 203 4.43 24.97 11.09
C GLY A 203 5.03 25.28 12.47
N GLU A 204 5.44 24.28 13.24
CA GLU A 204 6.09 24.48 14.55
C GLU A 204 7.50 25.07 14.43
N HIS A 205 8.25 24.61 13.43
CA HIS A 205 9.58 25.12 13.09
C HIS A 205 9.59 25.65 11.64
N PRO A 206 10.47 26.63 11.32
CA PRO A 206 10.78 26.97 9.94
C PRO A 206 11.27 25.72 9.16
N VAL A 207 10.97 25.66 7.87
CA VAL A 207 11.28 24.48 7.02
C VAL A 207 12.77 24.18 7.02
N GLU A 208 13.61 25.21 6.97
CA GLU A 208 15.07 25.11 6.97
C GLU A 208 15.66 24.54 8.28
N GLN A 209 14.88 24.53 9.36
CA GLN A 209 15.26 23.94 10.65
C GLN A 209 14.61 22.57 10.88
N THR A 210 13.69 22.16 10.01
CA THR A 210 12.93 20.92 10.17
C THR A 210 13.73 19.75 9.60
N ASN A 211 13.98 18.72 10.43
CA ASN A 211 14.63 17.49 9.99
C ASN A 211 13.59 16.44 9.57
N CYS A 212 12.52 16.29 10.35
CA CYS A 212 11.39 15.41 10.08
C CYS A 212 10.08 16.17 10.33
N LEU A 213 9.31 16.40 9.27
CA LEU A 213 8.02 17.08 9.31
C LEU A 213 6.92 16.07 9.62
N HIS A 214 5.98 16.43 10.50
CA HIS A 214 4.86 15.60 10.92
C HIS A 214 3.53 16.32 10.63
N TYR A 215 2.75 15.74 9.73
CA TYR A 215 1.41 16.18 9.37
C TYR A 215 0.39 15.70 10.40
N THR A 216 0.41 16.29 11.59
CA THR A 216 -0.34 15.87 12.77
C THR A 216 -1.87 15.94 12.62
N THR A 217 -2.34 16.84 11.77
CA THR A 217 -3.75 17.20 11.72
C THR A 217 -4.49 16.40 10.64
N LEU A 218 -5.18 15.31 11.03
CA LEU A 218 -5.82 14.35 10.10
C LEU A 218 -6.70 14.95 8.99
N HIS A 219 -7.41 16.04 9.25
CA HIS A 219 -8.30 16.68 8.26
C HIS A 219 -7.58 17.67 7.34
N SER A 220 -6.29 17.86 7.57
CA SER A 220 -5.36 18.58 6.72
C SER A 220 -4.14 17.70 6.45
N GLN A 221 -4.35 16.42 6.14
CA GLN A 221 -3.29 15.57 5.59
C GLN A 221 -3.44 15.54 4.06
N PRO A 222 -2.37 15.83 3.29
CA PRO A 222 -2.47 16.04 1.84
C PRO A 222 -2.87 14.78 1.05
N TRP A 223 -2.60 13.58 1.57
CA TRP A 223 -3.01 12.31 0.94
C TRP A 223 -4.46 11.89 1.25
N LYS A 224 -5.14 12.62 2.15
CA LYS A 224 -6.55 12.42 2.51
C LYS A 224 -6.90 10.97 2.92
N PRO A 225 -6.33 10.43 4.01
CA PRO A 225 -6.43 9.00 4.34
C PRO A 225 -7.84 8.49 4.66
N PHE A 226 -8.77 9.38 5.04
CA PHE A 226 -10.13 9.00 5.45
C PHE A 226 -11.20 9.88 4.76
N PRO A 227 -11.29 9.86 3.41
CA PRO A 227 -12.08 10.82 2.65
C PRO A 227 -13.59 10.59 2.75
N GLY A 228 -14.04 9.39 3.13
CA GLY A 228 -15.45 9.15 3.50
C GLY A 228 -15.81 9.64 4.90
N TYR A 229 -14.82 9.84 5.77
CA TYR A 229 -15.03 10.14 7.19
C TYR A 229 -14.70 11.59 7.57
N LEU A 230 -13.82 12.26 6.82
CA LEU A 230 -13.33 13.60 7.14
C LEU A 230 -13.59 14.58 6.00
N ARG A 231 -13.82 15.84 6.36
CA ARG A 231 -13.86 16.98 5.43
C ARG A 231 -12.48 17.62 5.41
N TYR A 232 -11.82 17.55 4.27
CA TYR A 232 -10.44 18.02 4.13
C TYR A 232 -10.36 19.52 3.82
N ARG A 233 -9.31 20.16 4.35
CA ARG A 233 -8.91 21.53 4.03
C ARG A 233 -7.40 21.56 3.83
N GLU A 234 -6.92 22.47 2.99
CA GLU A 234 -5.49 22.73 2.89
C GLU A 234 -4.92 23.16 4.24
N GLY A 235 -3.77 22.59 4.59
CA GLY A 235 -3.04 22.87 5.81
C GLY A 235 -1.66 23.47 5.52
N PRO A 236 -0.90 23.80 6.59
CA PRO A 236 0.49 24.24 6.45
C PRO A 236 1.34 23.22 5.68
N LEU A 237 2.29 23.70 4.88
CA LEU A 237 3.31 22.87 4.21
C LEU A 237 2.75 21.75 3.31
N TYR A 238 1.52 21.92 2.80
CA TYR A 238 0.89 21.03 1.81
C TYR A 238 1.70 20.90 0.53
N SER A 239 2.20 22.03 0.03
CA SER A 239 2.96 22.08 -1.22
C SER A 239 4.18 21.17 -1.16
N LEU A 240 4.88 21.12 -0.02
CA LEU A 240 6.06 20.29 0.15
C LEU A 240 5.75 18.80 -0.06
N TRP A 241 4.62 18.32 0.43
CA TRP A 241 4.20 16.93 0.20
C TRP A 241 3.78 16.70 -1.25
N HIS A 242 3.05 17.63 -1.85
CA HIS A 242 2.62 17.52 -3.25
C HIS A 242 3.79 17.62 -4.23
N ASP A 243 4.83 18.40 -3.92
CA ASP A 243 6.06 18.50 -4.69
C ASP A 243 6.86 17.19 -4.62
N LEU A 244 6.90 16.54 -3.44
CA LEU A 244 7.43 15.18 -3.31
C LEU A 244 6.61 14.15 -4.08
N GLU A 245 5.27 14.22 -4.04
CA GLU A 245 4.42 13.32 -4.84
C GLU A 245 4.64 13.51 -6.33
N LYS A 246 4.72 14.76 -6.79
CA LYS A 246 4.98 15.10 -8.18
C LYS A 246 6.36 14.60 -8.64
N SER A 247 7.42 14.81 -7.85
CA SER A 247 8.76 14.33 -8.20
C SER A 247 8.85 12.80 -8.19
N ALA A 248 8.13 12.12 -7.28
CA ALA A 248 8.02 10.66 -7.31
C ALA A 248 7.29 10.18 -8.58
N ASP A 249 6.23 10.87 -9.00
CA ASP A 249 5.49 10.58 -10.23
C ASP A 249 6.37 10.81 -11.48
N GLU A 250 7.12 11.91 -11.53
CA GLU A 250 8.09 12.23 -12.61
C GLU A 250 9.21 11.19 -12.70
N ALA A 251 9.65 10.63 -11.57
CA ALA A 251 10.63 9.55 -11.51
C ALA A 251 10.06 8.16 -11.82
N GLY A 252 8.73 8.03 -11.99
CA GLY A 252 8.06 6.74 -12.14
C GLY A 252 8.18 5.85 -10.89
N TYR A 253 8.39 6.44 -9.70
CA TYR A 253 8.70 5.69 -8.50
C TYR A 253 7.50 4.88 -8.01
N LEU A 254 7.70 3.58 -7.80
CA LEU A 254 6.78 2.66 -7.13
C LEU A 254 7.56 1.96 -6.00
N MET A 255 6.89 1.64 -4.90
CA MET A 255 7.55 0.97 -3.75
C MET A 255 8.00 -0.45 -4.08
N PHE A 256 7.24 -1.12 -4.94
CA PHE A 256 7.52 -2.46 -5.47
C PHE A 256 7.35 -2.41 -6.99
N THR A 257 7.95 -3.38 -7.69
CA THR A 257 7.91 -3.50 -9.16
C THR A 257 7.78 -4.96 -9.54
N LYS A 258 7.65 -5.26 -10.83
CA LYS A 258 7.68 -6.65 -11.30
C LYS A 258 9.01 -7.33 -11.02
N GLU A 259 10.11 -6.59 -11.15
CA GLU A 259 11.48 -7.07 -10.93
C GLU A 259 11.80 -7.23 -9.44
N GLN A 260 11.15 -6.43 -8.59
CA GLN A 260 11.26 -6.46 -7.14
C GLN A 260 9.86 -6.40 -6.51
N PRO A 261 9.09 -7.49 -6.60
CA PRO A 261 7.74 -7.53 -6.05
C PRO A 261 7.81 -7.69 -4.52
N SER A 262 6.66 -7.59 -3.85
CA SER A 262 6.60 -7.88 -2.41
C SER A 262 6.98 -9.35 -2.14
N ALA A 263 7.46 -9.64 -0.92
CA ALA A 263 7.75 -11.02 -0.51
C ALA A 263 6.49 -11.90 -0.52
N GLU A 264 5.31 -11.29 -0.39
CA GLU A 264 4.03 -11.98 -0.48
C GLU A 264 3.65 -12.37 -1.91
N PHE A 265 4.09 -11.63 -2.93
CA PHE A 265 3.68 -11.88 -4.32
C PHE A 265 3.98 -13.30 -4.79
N GLY A 266 5.23 -13.76 -4.63
CA GLY A 266 5.64 -15.11 -5.04
C GLY A 266 4.91 -16.21 -4.26
N ARG A 267 4.62 -15.98 -2.98
CA ARG A 267 3.84 -16.91 -2.14
C ARG A 267 2.40 -17.02 -2.63
N LEU A 268 1.76 -15.91 -2.96
CA LEU A 268 0.41 -15.90 -3.52
C LEU A 268 0.35 -16.57 -4.88
N ILE A 269 1.31 -16.31 -5.77
CA ILE A 269 1.39 -17.01 -7.07
C ILE A 269 1.46 -18.52 -6.88
N ALA A 270 2.33 -19.02 -6.00
CA ALA A 270 2.42 -20.46 -5.72
C ALA A 270 1.10 -21.04 -5.19
N GLN A 271 0.40 -20.31 -4.32
CA GLN A 271 -0.91 -20.72 -3.80
C GLN A 271 -1.99 -20.75 -4.90
N TYR A 272 -2.02 -19.76 -5.80
CA TYR A 272 -2.98 -19.73 -6.90
C TYR A 272 -2.68 -20.81 -7.96
N GLN A 273 -1.41 -21.09 -8.23
CA GLN A 273 -1.00 -22.22 -9.08
C GLN A 273 -1.55 -23.55 -8.54
N GLN A 274 -1.40 -23.81 -7.24
CA GLN A 274 -1.99 -24.99 -6.60
C GLN A 274 -3.53 -25.02 -6.73
N MET A 275 -4.19 -23.87 -6.59
CA MET A 275 -5.65 -23.79 -6.75
C MET A 275 -6.11 -24.07 -8.19
N HIS A 276 -5.27 -23.82 -9.20
CA HIS A 276 -5.56 -24.14 -10.60
C HIS A 276 -5.66 -25.65 -10.88
N ASP A 277 -5.05 -26.50 -10.04
CA ASP A 277 -5.12 -27.97 -10.16
C ASP A 277 -6.56 -28.50 -10.04
N THR A 278 -7.46 -27.74 -9.41
CA THR A 278 -8.89 -28.05 -9.38
C THR A 278 -9.56 -27.59 -10.67
N PRO A 279 -10.10 -28.47 -11.53
CA PRO A 279 -10.59 -28.13 -12.87
C PRO A 279 -11.58 -26.96 -12.93
N GLU A 280 -12.48 -26.84 -11.95
CA GLU A 280 -13.54 -25.82 -11.91
C GLU A 280 -13.06 -24.47 -11.33
N THR A 281 -11.91 -24.45 -10.67
CA THR A 281 -11.35 -23.24 -10.06
C THR A 281 -10.71 -22.35 -11.12
N PHE A 282 -10.98 -21.05 -11.02
CA PHE A 282 -10.50 -20.01 -11.95
C PHE A 282 -10.81 -20.28 -13.42
N ALA A 283 -12.04 -20.70 -13.70
CA ALA A 283 -12.54 -20.88 -15.06
C ALA A 283 -12.61 -19.58 -15.92
N GLY A 284 -12.46 -18.39 -15.33
CA GLY A 284 -12.58 -17.12 -16.05
C GLY A 284 -14.03 -16.70 -16.33
N TYR A 285 -14.98 -17.01 -15.44
CA TYR A 285 -16.40 -16.72 -15.65
C TYR A 285 -16.78 -15.23 -15.50
N GLN A 286 -15.99 -14.41 -14.82
CA GLN A 286 -16.39 -13.03 -14.52
C GLN A 286 -16.55 -12.17 -15.77
N ILE A 287 -15.75 -12.42 -16.81
CA ILE A 287 -15.81 -11.64 -18.06
C ILE A 287 -17.21 -11.59 -18.69
N LYS A 288 -18.00 -12.66 -18.55
CA LYS A 288 -19.38 -12.72 -19.08
C LYS A 288 -20.26 -11.57 -18.60
N LYS A 289 -20.03 -11.05 -17.40
CA LYS A 289 -20.77 -9.92 -16.83
C LYS A 289 -20.39 -8.58 -17.45
N HIS A 290 -19.25 -8.53 -18.13
CA HIS A 290 -18.59 -7.32 -18.56
C HIS A 290 -18.41 -7.21 -20.07
N PHE A 291 -18.83 -8.20 -20.87
CA PHE A 291 -18.74 -8.16 -22.34
C PHE A 291 -19.32 -6.89 -22.95
N THR A 292 -20.48 -6.41 -22.49
CA THR A 292 -21.07 -5.15 -22.97
C THR A 292 -20.17 -3.94 -22.70
N THR A 293 -19.55 -3.88 -21.52
CA THR A 293 -18.62 -2.81 -21.16
C THR A 293 -17.37 -2.87 -22.03
N VAL A 294 -16.79 -4.06 -22.20
CA VAL A 294 -15.62 -4.29 -23.06
C VAL A 294 -15.91 -3.91 -24.51
N ALA A 295 -17.06 -4.33 -25.07
CA ALA A 295 -17.47 -3.98 -26.43
C ALA A 295 -17.58 -2.47 -26.65
N ASN A 296 -18.08 -1.73 -25.65
CA ASN A 296 -18.17 -0.28 -25.72
C ASN A 296 -16.79 0.39 -25.71
N LEU A 297 -15.87 -0.08 -24.86
CA LEU A 297 -14.49 0.43 -24.80
C LEU A 297 -13.71 0.12 -26.08
N VAL A 298 -13.86 -1.09 -26.61
CA VAL A 298 -13.31 -1.53 -27.90
C VAL A 298 -13.79 -0.61 -29.03
N ARG A 299 -15.11 -0.36 -29.12
CA ARG A 299 -15.67 0.55 -30.13
C ARG A 299 -15.16 1.98 -29.97
N ALA A 300 -15.06 2.48 -28.74
CA ALA A 300 -14.62 3.84 -28.45
C ALA A 300 -13.14 4.09 -28.76
N THR A 301 -12.33 3.03 -28.79
CA THR A 301 -10.88 3.11 -29.02
C THR A 301 -10.44 2.54 -30.36
N GLY A 302 -11.31 1.79 -31.04
CA GLY A 302 -10.95 1.05 -32.27
C GLY A 302 -10.01 -0.12 -32.01
N ALA A 303 -9.95 -0.64 -30.78
CA ALA A 303 -9.08 -1.77 -30.44
C ALA A 303 -9.47 -3.02 -31.25
N THR A 304 -8.49 -3.66 -31.88
CA THR A 304 -8.67 -4.95 -32.60
C THR A 304 -8.08 -6.12 -31.82
N GLU A 305 -7.28 -5.84 -30.80
CA GLU A 305 -6.68 -6.81 -29.90
C GLU A 305 -6.67 -6.28 -28.46
N ILE A 306 -6.96 -7.15 -27.50
CA ILE A 306 -6.89 -6.87 -26.07
C ILE A 306 -6.09 -7.94 -25.32
N LEU A 307 -5.58 -7.58 -24.15
CA LEU A 307 -5.06 -8.51 -23.15
C LEU A 307 -6.11 -8.73 -22.06
N ASP A 308 -6.47 -9.98 -21.80
CA ASP A 308 -7.21 -10.39 -20.61
C ASP A 308 -6.22 -10.81 -19.53
N TYR A 309 -5.95 -9.88 -18.61
CA TYR A 309 -5.00 -10.01 -17.52
C TYR A 309 -5.67 -10.74 -16.35
N GLY A 310 -5.23 -11.97 -16.09
CA GLY A 310 -5.83 -12.96 -15.20
C GLY A 310 -7.09 -13.61 -15.79
N SER A 311 -6.97 -14.13 -17.01
CA SER A 311 -8.05 -14.83 -17.72
C SER A 311 -8.45 -16.17 -17.09
N GLY A 312 -7.74 -16.63 -16.05
CA GLY A 312 -7.90 -17.96 -15.50
C GLY A 312 -7.61 -19.02 -16.57
N LYS A 313 -8.53 -19.99 -16.69
CA LYS A 313 -8.49 -21.05 -17.71
C LYS A 313 -9.13 -20.67 -19.04
N ALA A 314 -9.62 -19.43 -19.18
CA ALA A 314 -10.19 -18.90 -20.41
C ALA A 314 -11.33 -19.75 -21.04
N ILE A 315 -12.05 -20.58 -20.27
CA ILE A 315 -13.06 -21.52 -20.81
C ILE A 315 -14.30 -20.82 -21.39
N ASN A 316 -14.39 -19.50 -21.20
CA ASN A 316 -15.48 -18.66 -21.68
C ASN A 316 -15.14 -17.95 -22.99
N TYR A 317 -14.00 -18.30 -23.59
CA TYR A 317 -13.62 -17.91 -24.93
C TYR A 317 -13.44 -19.14 -25.81
N ASP A 318 -13.49 -18.91 -27.11
CA ASP A 318 -13.29 -19.93 -28.13
C ASP A 318 -11.86 -19.85 -28.67
N THR A 319 -11.32 -21.01 -29.11
CA THR A 319 -10.09 -21.01 -29.90
C THR A 319 -10.33 -20.30 -31.24
N ILE A 320 -9.28 -19.65 -31.75
CA ILE A 320 -9.34 -18.99 -33.06
C ILE A 320 -9.09 -20.06 -34.14
N PRO A 321 -9.98 -20.23 -35.14
CA PRO A 321 -9.78 -21.19 -36.22
C PRO A 321 -8.44 -20.98 -36.93
N GLY A 322 -7.66 -22.06 -37.06
CA GLY A 322 -6.35 -22.05 -37.71
C GLY A 322 -5.17 -21.71 -36.78
N GLU A 323 -5.42 -21.33 -35.53
CA GLU A 323 -4.37 -21.17 -34.52
C GLU A 323 -4.06 -22.50 -33.82
N PRO A 324 -2.81 -22.70 -33.33
CA PRO A 324 -2.44 -23.87 -32.53
C PRO A 324 -3.33 -24.04 -31.29
N GLU A 325 -3.48 -25.29 -30.82
CA GLU A 325 -4.28 -25.61 -29.62
C GLU A 325 -3.77 -24.88 -28.36
N ASP A 326 -2.45 -24.73 -28.25
CA ASP A 326 -1.75 -24.04 -27.17
C ASP A 326 -1.60 -22.53 -27.40
N SER A 327 -2.20 -21.97 -28.46
CA SER A 327 -2.18 -20.52 -28.69
C SER A 327 -2.73 -19.79 -27.46
N PRO A 328 -2.11 -18.69 -27.00
CA PRO A 328 -2.67 -17.86 -25.92
C PRO A 328 -3.80 -16.97 -26.42
N TYR A 329 -4.06 -16.94 -27.73
CA TYR A 329 -5.10 -16.11 -28.32
C TYR A 329 -6.44 -16.84 -28.39
N ARG A 330 -7.48 -16.09 -28.09
CA ARG A 330 -8.87 -16.52 -28.08
C ARG A 330 -9.76 -15.49 -28.78
N GLN A 331 -10.99 -15.90 -29.06
CA GLN A 331 -12.06 -15.05 -29.59
C GLN A 331 -13.36 -15.28 -28.80
N SER A 332 -14.36 -14.44 -29.04
CA SER A 332 -15.70 -14.63 -28.46
C SER A 332 -16.77 -14.11 -29.41
N ASP A 333 -17.86 -14.85 -29.55
CA ASP A 333 -19.07 -14.38 -30.25
C ASP A 333 -19.66 -13.11 -29.62
N ALA A 334 -19.43 -12.88 -28.32
CA ALA A 334 -19.84 -11.66 -27.63
C ALA A 334 -18.98 -10.44 -27.99
N LEU A 335 -17.79 -10.65 -28.54
CA LEU A 335 -16.81 -9.63 -28.94
C LEU A 335 -16.32 -9.93 -30.38
N PRO A 336 -17.22 -9.87 -31.38
CA PRO A 336 -16.91 -10.36 -32.73
C PRO A 336 -15.75 -9.56 -33.36
N GLY A 337 -14.78 -10.29 -33.91
CA GLY A 337 -13.59 -9.72 -34.57
C GLY A 337 -12.48 -9.24 -33.64
N LEU A 338 -12.66 -9.36 -32.32
CA LEU A 338 -11.63 -9.01 -31.33
C LEU A 338 -10.70 -10.19 -31.08
N ARG A 339 -9.38 -9.97 -31.20
CA ARG A 339 -8.37 -10.92 -30.72
C ARG A 339 -8.15 -10.71 -29.23
N ILE A 340 -8.24 -11.77 -28.44
CA ILE A 340 -8.09 -11.72 -26.98
C ILE A 340 -6.87 -12.53 -26.61
N ARG A 341 -5.79 -11.89 -26.16
CA ARG A 341 -4.67 -12.61 -25.57
C ARG A 341 -4.98 -12.92 -24.12
N CYS A 342 -4.98 -14.20 -23.76
CA CYS A 342 -5.14 -14.66 -22.39
C CYS A 342 -3.81 -14.61 -21.65
N TYR A 343 -3.83 -14.06 -20.44
CA TYR A 343 -2.69 -14.08 -19.53
C TYR A 343 -3.16 -14.44 -18.13
N ASP A 344 -2.48 -15.36 -17.46
CA ASP A 344 -2.67 -15.68 -16.05
C ASP A 344 -1.38 -16.29 -15.48
N PRO A 345 -0.65 -15.59 -14.58
CA PRO A 345 0.61 -16.09 -14.03
C PRO A 345 0.44 -17.34 -13.15
N GLY A 346 -0.80 -17.62 -12.70
CA GLY A 346 -1.17 -18.82 -11.95
C GLY A 346 -1.47 -20.03 -12.85
N HIS A 347 -1.62 -19.84 -14.16
CA HIS A 347 -2.00 -20.90 -15.09
C HIS A 347 -0.98 -21.08 -16.21
N ALA A 348 -0.22 -22.18 -16.18
CA ALA A 348 0.91 -22.42 -17.09
C ALA A 348 0.60 -22.15 -18.59
N PRO A 349 -0.53 -22.61 -19.17
CA PRO A 349 -0.89 -22.33 -20.58
C PRO A 349 -0.98 -20.84 -20.94
N PHE A 350 -1.26 -19.97 -19.98
CA PHE A 350 -1.38 -18.52 -20.18
C PHE A 350 -0.40 -17.73 -19.31
N SER A 351 0.65 -18.36 -18.80
CA SER A 351 1.62 -17.70 -17.90
C SER A 351 2.53 -16.68 -18.59
N ASP A 352 2.55 -16.65 -19.93
CA ASP A 352 3.28 -15.66 -20.72
C ASP A 352 2.37 -14.49 -21.14
N ILE A 353 2.65 -13.30 -20.60
CA ILE A 353 1.95 -12.06 -20.93
C ILE A 353 2.21 -11.60 -22.38
N GLY A 354 3.27 -12.08 -23.02
CA GLY A 354 3.68 -11.70 -24.37
C GLY A 354 4.43 -10.37 -24.44
N GLU A 355 4.86 -10.03 -25.65
CA GLU A 355 5.60 -8.79 -25.94
C GLU A 355 4.68 -7.68 -26.43
N GLY A 356 5.04 -6.42 -26.15
CA GLY A 356 4.35 -5.26 -26.69
C GLY A 356 3.12 -4.78 -25.90
N ARG A 357 2.32 -3.96 -26.58
CA ARG A 357 1.12 -3.28 -26.08
C ARG A 357 -0.12 -3.71 -26.87
N TYR A 358 -1.28 -3.66 -26.21
CA TYR A 358 -2.57 -4.07 -26.73
C TYR A 358 -3.51 -2.87 -26.84
N GLY A 359 -4.50 -2.93 -27.74
CA GLY A 359 -5.53 -1.89 -27.89
C GLY A 359 -6.33 -1.66 -26.60
N GLY A 360 -6.45 -2.69 -25.75
CA GLY A 360 -6.90 -2.55 -24.38
C GLY A 360 -6.39 -3.66 -23.47
N VAL A 361 -6.44 -3.42 -22.16
CA VAL A 361 -6.12 -4.41 -21.12
C VAL A 361 -7.33 -4.50 -20.19
N ILE A 362 -7.79 -5.71 -19.91
CA ILE A 362 -8.89 -5.96 -18.99
C ILE A 362 -8.44 -6.86 -17.84
N SER A 363 -9.05 -6.70 -16.67
CA SER A 363 -8.83 -7.55 -15.48
C SER A 363 -10.13 -7.62 -14.68
N THR A 364 -10.73 -8.80 -14.55
CA THR A 364 -12.08 -8.94 -13.98
C THR A 364 -12.19 -9.67 -12.64
N ASP A 365 -11.13 -10.35 -12.18
CA ASP A 365 -11.10 -11.17 -10.95
C ASP A 365 -9.64 -11.42 -10.49
N VAL A 366 -8.86 -10.35 -10.27
CA VAL A 366 -7.39 -10.46 -10.09
C VAL A 366 -6.85 -9.51 -9.05
N VAL A 367 -7.16 -8.22 -9.15
CA VAL A 367 -6.45 -7.21 -8.36
C VAL A 367 -6.73 -7.34 -6.86
N GLU A 368 -7.89 -7.87 -6.47
CA GLU A 368 -8.26 -8.22 -5.09
C GLU A 368 -7.51 -9.44 -4.54
N HIS A 369 -6.95 -10.28 -5.42
CA HIS A 369 -6.13 -11.45 -5.09
C HIS A 369 -4.65 -11.10 -4.87
N LEU A 370 -4.26 -9.85 -5.10
CA LEU A 370 -2.90 -9.39 -4.86
C LEU A 370 -2.72 -8.97 -3.39
N SER A 371 -1.48 -8.99 -2.92
CA SER A 371 -1.12 -8.19 -1.74
C SER A 371 -1.32 -6.71 -2.07
N SER A 372 -1.78 -5.93 -1.09
CA SER A 372 -1.97 -4.48 -1.27
C SER A 372 -0.68 -3.73 -1.63
N ALA A 373 0.49 -4.34 -1.36
CA ALA A 373 1.79 -3.84 -1.77
C ALA A 373 2.04 -3.97 -3.28
N ASP A 374 1.46 -4.99 -3.93
CA ASP A 374 1.68 -5.29 -5.35
C ASP A 374 0.62 -4.70 -6.28
N VAL A 375 -0.58 -4.41 -5.77
CA VAL A 375 -1.65 -3.76 -6.56
C VAL A 375 -1.15 -2.55 -7.37
N PRO A 376 -0.40 -1.59 -6.80
CA PRO A 376 -0.02 -0.38 -7.53
C PRO A 376 0.85 -0.66 -8.76
N TRP A 377 1.80 -1.58 -8.66
CA TRP A 377 2.69 -1.89 -9.80
C TRP A 377 2.04 -2.83 -10.80
N VAL A 378 1.16 -3.74 -10.37
CA VAL A 378 0.38 -4.58 -11.30
C VAL A 378 -0.59 -3.71 -12.11
N ILE A 379 -1.27 -2.75 -11.48
CA ILE A 379 -2.09 -1.77 -12.20
C ILE A 379 -1.21 -0.96 -13.15
N ASP A 380 -0.02 -0.51 -12.71
CA ASP A 380 0.91 0.18 -13.60
C ASP A 380 1.32 -0.65 -14.82
N GLU A 381 1.61 -1.95 -14.64
CA GLU A 381 1.91 -2.87 -15.74
C GLU A 381 0.73 -2.94 -16.71
N MET A 382 -0.51 -3.08 -16.22
CA MET A 382 -1.70 -3.08 -17.08
C MET A 382 -1.82 -1.79 -17.91
N PHE A 383 -1.56 -0.62 -17.32
CA PHE A 383 -1.55 0.63 -18.08
C PHE A 383 -0.39 0.70 -19.08
N SER A 384 0.81 0.23 -18.72
CA SER A 384 1.98 0.20 -19.61
C SER A 384 1.71 -0.66 -20.86
N ARG A 385 0.92 -1.73 -20.70
CA ARG A 385 0.52 -2.67 -21.75
C ARG A 385 -0.66 -2.19 -22.58
N ALA A 386 -1.38 -1.14 -22.18
CA ALA A 386 -2.53 -0.62 -22.91
C ALA A 386 -2.14 0.55 -23.81
N SER A 387 -2.59 0.56 -25.07
CA SER A 387 -2.50 1.72 -25.97
C SER A 387 -3.82 2.48 -26.11
N GLY A 388 -4.97 1.86 -25.82
CA GLY A 388 -6.29 2.48 -25.92
C GLY A 388 -7.01 2.58 -24.58
N PHE A 389 -7.24 1.47 -23.88
CA PHE A 389 -7.95 1.48 -22.59
C PHE A 389 -7.48 0.44 -21.56
N VAL A 390 -7.76 0.71 -20.28
CA VAL A 390 -7.68 -0.26 -19.18
C VAL A 390 -9.06 -0.42 -18.53
N MET A 391 -9.51 -1.65 -18.32
CA MET A 391 -10.69 -1.95 -17.51
C MET A 391 -10.34 -2.88 -16.37
N ILE A 392 -10.56 -2.44 -15.13
CA ILE A 392 -10.33 -3.26 -13.93
C ILE A 392 -11.62 -3.40 -13.14
N VAL A 393 -11.89 -4.60 -12.65
CA VAL A 393 -12.94 -4.91 -11.68
C VAL A 393 -12.26 -5.39 -10.40
N ALA A 394 -12.73 -4.93 -9.25
CA ALA A 394 -12.24 -5.40 -7.96
C ALA A 394 -13.38 -5.64 -6.98
N ALA A 395 -13.37 -6.79 -6.34
CA ALA A 395 -14.23 -7.09 -5.20
C ALA A 395 -13.73 -6.40 -3.92
N CYS A 396 -14.59 -5.60 -3.30
CA CYS A 396 -14.37 -4.95 -2.01
C CYS A 396 -14.93 -5.79 -0.84
N TYR A 397 -14.95 -7.12 -0.98
CA TYR A 397 -15.56 -8.05 -0.02
C TYR A 397 -14.83 -9.41 -0.03
N PRO A 398 -14.98 -10.24 1.01
CA PRO A 398 -14.32 -11.56 1.08
C PRO A 398 -14.72 -12.50 -0.06
N ALA A 399 -13.75 -13.26 -0.57
CA ALA A 399 -13.99 -14.37 -1.48
C ALA A 399 -14.82 -15.47 -0.80
N VAL A 400 -15.51 -16.27 -1.62
CA VAL A 400 -16.05 -17.56 -1.16
C VAL A 400 -14.93 -18.59 -0.99
N LYS A 401 -13.85 -18.47 -1.77
CA LYS A 401 -12.72 -19.39 -1.76
C LYS A 401 -11.70 -19.02 -0.68
N THR A 402 -10.98 -20.02 -0.22
CA THR A 402 -9.89 -19.92 0.75
C THR A 402 -8.59 -20.36 0.06
N LEU A 403 -7.49 -19.69 0.37
CA LEU A 403 -6.15 -20.10 -0.04
C LEU A 403 -5.75 -21.43 0.63
N PRO A 404 -4.79 -22.18 0.07
CA PRO A 404 -4.25 -23.39 0.71
C PRO A 404 -3.78 -23.19 2.16
N ASP A 405 -3.29 -21.99 2.52
CA ASP A 405 -2.86 -21.64 3.87
C ASP A 405 -4.00 -21.27 4.84
N GLY A 406 -5.26 -21.30 4.39
CA GLY A 406 -6.44 -21.00 5.19
C GLY A 406 -6.89 -19.54 5.19
N ARG A 407 -6.15 -18.62 4.58
CA ARG A 407 -6.58 -17.21 4.43
C ARG A 407 -7.66 -17.05 3.35
N ASN A 408 -8.38 -15.94 3.38
CA ASN A 408 -9.34 -15.62 2.32
C ASN A 408 -8.61 -15.38 0.99
N ALA A 409 -9.17 -15.86 -0.13
CA ALA A 409 -8.52 -15.70 -1.43
C ALA A 409 -8.48 -14.24 -1.94
N HIS A 410 -9.38 -13.36 -1.48
CA HIS A 410 -9.26 -11.92 -1.70
C HIS A 410 -8.39 -11.33 -0.58
N THR A 411 -7.10 -11.20 -0.81
CA THR A 411 -6.12 -10.68 0.15
C THR A 411 -6.15 -9.16 0.25
N THR A 412 -6.62 -8.45 -0.77
CA THR A 412 -6.84 -7.01 -0.74
C THR A 412 -8.32 -6.67 -0.79
N GLN A 413 -8.89 -6.39 0.38
CA GLN A 413 -10.30 -5.99 0.55
C GLN A 413 -10.39 -4.51 0.94
N GLN A 414 -10.09 -3.64 -0.03
CA GLN A 414 -10.12 -2.19 0.18
C GLN A 414 -11.42 -1.55 -0.34
N PRO A 415 -11.86 -0.42 0.22
CA PRO A 415 -13.09 0.25 -0.21
C PRO A 415 -12.97 0.80 -1.64
N PRO A 416 -14.09 1.02 -2.35
CA PRO A 416 -14.10 1.54 -3.73
C PRO A 416 -13.21 2.76 -3.97
N TYR A 417 -13.18 3.69 -3.02
CA TYR A 417 -12.36 4.90 -3.15
C TYR A 417 -10.86 4.60 -3.19
N TRP A 418 -10.39 3.58 -2.49
CA TRP A 418 -8.98 3.19 -2.53
C TRP A 418 -8.58 2.69 -3.91
N TRP A 419 -9.41 1.86 -4.55
CA TRP A 419 -9.19 1.42 -5.93
C TRP A 419 -9.20 2.58 -6.92
N HIS A 420 -10.11 3.55 -6.73
CA HIS A 420 -10.13 4.78 -7.53
C HIS A 420 -8.81 5.56 -7.40
N VAL A 421 -8.25 5.65 -6.20
CA VAL A 421 -6.94 6.28 -5.97
C VAL A 421 -5.83 5.55 -6.73
N GLN A 422 -5.79 4.21 -6.68
CA GLN A 422 -4.76 3.44 -7.40
C GLN A 422 -4.83 3.66 -8.93
N MET A 423 -6.04 3.65 -9.48
CA MET A 423 -6.28 3.91 -10.91
C MET A 423 -5.89 5.34 -11.31
N ALA A 424 -6.25 6.32 -10.49
CA ALA A 424 -5.88 7.71 -10.73
C ALA A 424 -4.36 7.92 -10.68
N LEU A 425 -3.65 7.25 -9.77
CA LEU A 425 -2.18 7.33 -9.68
C LEU A 425 -1.50 6.72 -10.90
N ALA A 426 -1.97 5.56 -11.36
CA ALA A 426 -1.43 4.93 -12.57
C ALA A 426 -1.71 5.79 -13.81
N SER A 427 -2.96 6.24 -14.01
CA SER A 427 -3.34 7.01 -15.20
C SER A 427 -2.57 8.33 -15.39
N ARG A 428 -2.04 8.95 -14.32
CA ARG A 428 -1.15 10.12 -14.43
C ARG A 428 0.09 9.86 -15.31
N ARG A 429 0.61 8.64 -15.31
CA ARG A 429 1.77 8.22 -16.12
C ARG A 429 1.38 7.85 -17.56
N TYR A 430 0.09 7.66 -17.83
CA TYR A 430 -0.43 7.20 -19.12
C TYR A 430 -1.63 8.06 -19.60
N PRO A 431 -1.45 9.38 -19.81
CA PRO A 431 -2.55 10.30 -20.08
C PRO A 431 -3.34 10.02 -21.37
N GLY A 432 -2.78 9.21 -22.28
CA GLY A 432 -3.46 8.79 -23.52
C GLY A 432 -4.32 7.52 -23.39
N VAL A 433 -4.33 6.87 -22.22
CA VAL A 433 -5.05 5.61 -21.99
C VAL A 433 -6.34 5.90 -21.23
N ARG A 434 -7.48 5.55 -21.84
CA ARG A 434 -8.79 5.60 -21.17
C ARG A 434 -8.85 4.56 -20.08
N TRP A 435 -9.66 4.77 -19.03
CA TRP A 435 -9.77 3.73 -18.01
C TRP A 435 -11.14 3.64 -17.35
N THR A 436 -11.49 2.43 -16.93
CA THR A 436 -12.72 2.16 -16.19
C THR A 436 -12.40 1.24 -15.01
N MET A 437 -12.84 1.63 -13.83
CA MET A 437 -12.72 0.86 -12.60
C MET A 437 -14.11 0.53 -12.08
N ILE A 438 -14.41 -0.76 -11.91
CA ILE A 438 -15.66 -1.23 -11.32
C ILE A 438 -15.34 -1.85 -9.96
N ALA A 439 -15.65 -1.12 -8.90
CA ALA A 439 -15.50 -1.61 -7.52
C ALA A 439 -16.82 -2.21 -7.03
N GLU A 440 -16.83 -3.51 -6.72
CA GLU A 440 -18.02 -4.22 -6.25
C GLU A 440 -18.06 -4.30 -4.72
N GLU A 441 -19.17 -3.85 -4.12
CA GLU A 441 -19.46 -4.00 -2.70
C GLU A 441 -20.60 -5.00 -2.48
N LYS A 442 -20.58 -5.73 -1.36
CA LYS A 442 -21.71 -6.54 -0.88
C LYS A 442 -22.28 -5.91 0.38
N GLY A 443 -23.51 -5.42 0.31
CA GLY A 443 -24.26 -4.92 1.45
C GLY A 443 -25.46 -5.79 1.81
N LYS A 444 -26.18 -5.43 2.88
CA LYS A 444 -27.41 -6.11 3.30
C LYS A 444 -28.50 -6.12 2.24
N LEU A 445 -28.50 -5.15 1.33
CA LEU A 445 -29.47 -5.00 0.23
C LEU A 445 -29.00 -5.62 -1.09
N GLY A 446 -27.88 -6.37 -1.08
CA GLY A 446 -27.31 -7.01 -2.26
C GLY A 446 -26.01 -6.37 -2.73
N ARG A 447 -25.65 -6.62 -3.99
CA ARG A 447 -24.42 -6.11 -4.60
C ARG A 447 -24.62 -4.67 -5.08
N LYS A 448 -23.63 -3.83 -4.84
CA LYS A 448 -23.54 -2.46 -5.36
C LYS A 448 -22.26 -2.34 -6.18
N GLN A 449 -22.35 -1.73 -7.35
CA GLN A 449 -21.19 -1.40 -8.18
C GLN A 449 -20.94 0.10 -8.12
N ASN A 450 -19.69 0.49 -7.87
CA ASN A 450 -19.22 1.86 -8.01
C ASN A 450 -18.31 1.90 -9.24
N VAL A 451 -18.68 2.70 -10.23
CA VAL A 451 -17.93 2.82 -11.48
C VAL A 451 -17.20 4.15 -11.49
N PHE A 452 -15.88 4.10 -11.68
CA PHE A 452 -15.02 5.27 -11.85
C PHE A 452 -14.37 5.23 -13.22
N THR A 453 -14.17 6.39 -13.82
CA THR A 453 -13.54 6.55 -15.15
C THR A 453 -12.64 7.78 -15.15
N GLU A 454 -11.93 8.02 -16.26
CA GLU A 454 -11.14 9.25 -16.42
C GLU A 454 -11.95 10.55 -16.28
N ALA A 455 -13.28 10.48 -16.46
CA ALA A 455 -14.20 11.61 -16.31
C ALA A 455 -14.73 11.79 -14.88
N SER A 456 -14.47 10.85 -13.97
CA SER A 456 -14.86 10.97 -12.57
C SER A 456 -14.04 12.05 -11.87
N PRO A 457 -14.59 12.75 -10.85
CA PRO A 457 -13.81 13.69 -10.04
C PRO A 457 -12.57 13.01 -9.47
N SER A 458 -11.38 13.51 -9.82
CA SER A 458 -10.13 12.88 -9.42
C SER A 458 -10.00 12.79 -7.90
N PRO A 459 -9.59 11.64 -7.34
CA PRO A 459 -9.39 11.50 -5.90
C PRO A 459 -8.05 12.10 -5.44
N LEU A 460 -7.26 12.64 -6.38
CA LEU A 460 -5.91 13.16 -6.13
C LEU A 460 -5.85 14.70 -6.07
N THR A 461 -6.96 15.39 -6.32
CA THR A 461 -7.12 16.82 -6.00
C THR A 461 -7.13 17.04 -4.51
#